data_AF-A0A6M0FI16-F1
#
_entry.id   AF-A0A6M0FI16-F1
#
_cell.length_a   1.000
_cell.length_b   1.000
_cell.length_c   1.000
_cell.angle_alpha   90.00
_cell.angle_beta   90.00
_cell.angle_gamma   90.00
#
_symmetry.space_group_name_H-M   'P 1'
#
loop_
_entity.id
_entity.type
_entity.pdbx_description
1 polymer ?
#
loop_
_entity_poly.entity_id
_entity_poly.type
_entity_poly.pdbx_seq_one_letter_code
_entity_poly.pdbx_strand_id
1 'polypeptide(L)'
;MASKFQKVLDEIRKRSDNYKDIDDIKEEIIDDLVEVYQTEPSLFTSLLKEGGFDIGNLTLNKPLRVIILDFLSQCNSLNIEKLSKIFSKLYKKNNGIQLLKEIRDTLEPAKNSTTKFYVKNTPLPDLSILSSSDSLTELPIDKSVPEKPEEITILESNLDPEIYEKLEDFLQNQQY
;
A
#
# COMPACT_ATOMS: atom_id res chain seq x y z
N MET A 1 -12.26 5.90 -20.56
CA MET A 1 -10.96 5.19 -20.64
C MET A 1 -10.82 4.33 -19.39
N ALA A 2 -10.47 3.05 -19.50
CA ALA A 2 -10.35 2.17 -18.33
C ALA A 2 -9.19 2.63 -17.42
N SER A 3 -9.41 2.58 -16.09
CA SER A 3 -8.41 2.92 -15.07
C SER A 3 -7.21 1.97 -15.15
N LYS A 4 -6.09 2.34 -14.52
CA LYS A 4 -4.92 1.45 -14.42
C LYS A 4 -5.24 0.19 -13.62
N PHE A 5 -6.01 0.33 -12.55
CA PHE A 5 -6.46 -0.80 -11.75
C PHE A 5 -7.38 -1.75 -12.54
N GLN A 6 -8.37 -1.21 -13.26
CA GLN A 6 -9.27 -2.02 -14.09
C GLN A 6 -8.51 -2.80 -15.17
N LYS A 7 -7.46 -2.20 -15.77
CA LYS A 7 -6.60 -2.88 -16.74
C LYS A 7 -5.84 -4.05 -16.11
N VAL A 8 -5.37 -3.90 -14.88
CA VAL A 8 -4.70 -5.00 -14.15
C VAL A 8 -5.65 -6.16 -13.93
N LEU A 9 -6.87 -5.88 -13.46
CA LEU A 9 -7.87 -6.92 -13.27
C LEU A 9 -8.26 -7.59 -14.59
N ASP A 10 -8.40 -6.80 -15.67
CA ASP A 10 -8.67 -7.32 -17.02
C ASP A 10 -7.55 -8.25 -17.54
N GLU A 11 -6.28 -7.93 -17.25
CA GLU A 11 -5.13 -8.78 -17.61
C GLU A 11 -5.05 -10.07 -16.76
N ILE A 12 -5.53 -10.05 -15.52
CA ILE A 12 -5.68 -11.27 -14.71
C ILE A 12 -6.82 -12.12 -15.28
N ARG A 13 -7.97 -11.53 -15.54
CA ARG A 13 -9.13 -12.20 -16.15
C ARG A 13 -8.75 -12.90 -17.45
N LYS A 14 -8.00 -12.25 -18.35
CA LYS A 14 -7.57 -12.84 -19.64
C LYS A 14 -6.67 -14.06 -19.50
N ARG A 15 -5.96 -14.22 -18.38
CA ARG A 15 -5.02 -15.33 -18.14
C ARG A 15 -5.64 -16.50 -17.37
N SER A 16 -6.87 -16.34 -16.88
CA SER A 16 -7.55 -17.31 -16.03
C SER A 16 -8.93 -17.62 -16.58
N ASP A 17 -9.21 -18.89 -16.82
CA ASP A 17 -10.53 -19.36 -17.25
C ASP A 17 -11.56 -19.37 -16.10
N ASN A 18 -11.14 -19.06 -14.87
CA ASN A 18 -12.00 -19.07 -13.69
C ASN A 18 -12.93 -17.85 -13.58
N TYR A 19 -12.62 -16.77 -14.32
CA TYR A 19 -13.33 -15.49 -14.22
C TYR A 19 -14.07 -15.18 -15.52
N LYS A 20 -15.39 -15.05 -15.43
CA LYS A 20 -16.23 -14.64 -16.57
C LYS A 20 -16.13 -13.14 -16.79
N ASP A 21 -16.09 -12.38 -15.71
CA ASP A 21 -15.95 -10.93 -15.75
C ASP A 21 -14.96 -10.41 -14.70
N ILE A 22 -14.82 -9.08 -14.63
CA ILE A 22 -13.90 -8.44 -13.69
C ILE A 22 -14.52 -8.34 -12.30
N ASP A 23 -15.85 -8.38 -12.20
CA ASP A 23 -16.54 -8.32 -10.92
C ASP A 23 -16.39 -9.64 -10.16
N ASP A 24 -16.28 -10.79 -10.84
CA ASP A 24 -15.86 -12.08 -10.23
C ASP A 24 -14.52 -11.94 -9.48
N ILE A 25 -13.54 -11.28 -10.10
CA ILE A 25 -12.22 -11.05 -9.48
C ILE A 25 -12.35 -10.13 -8.26
N LYS A 26 -13.20 -9.10 -8.35
CA LYS A 26 -13.44 -8.18 -7.22
C LYS A 26 -14.14 -8.90 -6.07
N GLU A 27 -15.09 -9.78 -6.36
CA GLU A 27 -15.77 -10.56 -5.34
C GLU A 27 -14.80 -11.49 -4.62
N GLU A 28 -13.95 -12.21 -5.35
CA GLU A 28 -12.94 -13.11 -4.76
C GLU A 28 -11.98 -12.34 -3.82
N ILE A 29 -11.40 -11.22 -4.28
CA ILE A 29 -10.49 -10.45 -3.41
C ILE A 29 -11.23 -9.83 -2.21
N ILE A 30 -12.50 -9.47 -2.35
CA ILE A 30 -13.30 -8.98 -1.21
C ILE A 30 -13.46 -10.10 -0.20
N ASP A 31 -13.83 -11.30 -0.64
CA ASP A 31 -14.05 -12.44 0.26
C ASP A 31 -12.76 -12.85 0.96
N ASP A 32 -11.65 -12.95 0.23
CA ASP A 32 -10.32 -13.26 0.80
C ASP A 32 -9.92 -12.24 1.88
N LEU A 33 -10.12 -10.94 1.61
CA LEU A 33 -9.77 -9.87 2.55
C LEU A 33 -10.73 -9.83 3.74
N VAL A 34 -12.02 -10.11 3.53
CA VAL A 34 -12.99 -10.21 4.63
C VAL A 34 -12.61 -11.37 5.54
N GLU A 35 -12.29 -12.54 5.00
CA GLU A 35 -11.91 -13.72 5.78
C GLU A 35 -10.71 -13.44 6.70
N VAL A 36 -9.69 -12.78 6.16
CA VAL A 36 -8.45 -12.48 6.91
C VAL A 36 -8.65 -11.38 7.95
N TYR A 37 -9.51 -10.38 7.69
CA TYR A 37 -9.63 -9.20 8.55
C TYR A 37 -10.92 -9.12 9.35
N GLN A 38 -11.85 -10.07 9.25
CA GLN A 38 -13.14 -10.05 9.95
C GLN A 38 -12.98 -9.88 11.48
N THR A 39 -11.97 -10.52 12.07
CA THR A 39 -11.71 -10.48 13.50
C THR A 39 -11.10 -9.14 13.93
N GLU A 40 -10.30 -8.51 13.06
CA GLU A 40 -9.62 -7.25 13.36
C GLU A 40 -9.58 -6.31 12.14
N PRO A 41 -10.71 -5.64 11.82
CA PRO A 41 -10.82 -4.76 10.66
C PRO A 41 -9.84 -3.57 10.67
N SER A 42 -9.40 -3.14 11.86
CA SER A 42 -8.40 -2.08 12.03
C SER A 42 -7.06 -2.44 11.39
N LEU A 43 -6.69 -3.72 11.32
CA LEU A 43 -5.44 -4.15 10.67
C LEU A 43 -5.45 -3.84 9.18
N PHE A 44 -6.58 -4.04 8.49
CA PHE A 44 -6.71 -3.72 7.08
C PHE A 44 -6.43 -2.23 6.84
N THR A 45 -7.12 -1.35 7.57
CA THR A 45 -6.98 0.10 7.42
C THR A 45 -5.59 0.62 7.82
N SER A 46 -4.97 0.01 8.83
CA SER A 46 -3.60 0.31 9.25
C SER A 46 -2.60 -0.07 8.16
N LEU A 47 -2.79 -1.22 7.52
CA LEU A 47 -1.96 -1.66 6.41
C LEU A 47 -2.10 -0.75 5.17
N LEU A 48 -3.32 -0.27 4.90
CA LEU A 48 -3.56 0.71 3.84
C LEU A 48 -2.80 2.03 4.11
N LYS A 49 -2.90 2.59 5.32
CA LYS A 49 -2.14 3.78 5.74
C LYS A 49 -0.65 3.59 5.55
N GLU A 50 -0.15 2.46 6.02
CA GLU A 50 1.23 2.05 5.86
C GLU A 50 1.67 1.99 4.38
N GLY A 51 0.76 1.62 3.48
CA GLY A 51 0.95 1.62 2.03
C GLY A 51 0.98 3.03 1.42
N GLY A 52 0.65 4.06 2.20
CA GLY A 52 0.47 5.44 1.74
C GLY A 52 -0.90 5.67 1.10
N PHE A 53 -1.89 4.82 1.38
CA PHE A 53 -3.27 5.05 0.97
C PHE A 53 -3.93 6.04 1.91
N ASP A 54 -4.66 7.01 1.35
CA ASP A 54 -5.43 7.99 2.11
C ASP A 54 -6.76 7.38 2.56
N ILE A 55 -6.78 6.89 3.80
CA ILE A 55 -7.97 6.31 4.42
C ILE A 55 -9.03 7.35 4.82
N GLY A 56 -8.73 8.66 4.76
CA GLY A 56 -9.70 9.71 5.11
C GLY A 56 -10.93 9.69 4.20
N ASN A 57 -10.76 9.18 2.99
CA ASN A 57 -11.84 9.03 2.01
C ASN A 57 -12.60 7.70 2.13
N LEU A 58 -12.22 6.80 3.05
CA LEU A 58 -12.91 5.52 3.25
C LEU A 58 -14.11 5.66 4.17
N THR A 59 -15.16 4.89 3.92
CA THR A 59 -16.30 4.78 4.84
C THR A 59 -15.98 3.90 6.06
N LEU A 60 -15.06 4.33 6.93
CA LEU A 60 -14.52 3.52 8.05
C LEU A 60 -15.56 3.10 9.09
N ASN A 61 -16.71 3.77 9.17
CA ASN A 61 -17.81 3.44 10.08
C ASN A 61 -18.77 2.38 9.51
N LYS A 62 -18.41 1.72 8.41
CA LYS A 62 -19.22 0.71 7.73
C LYS A 62 -18.65 -0.71 7.95
N PRO A 63 -19.42 -1.77 7.66
CA PRO A 63 -18.90 -3.13 7.71
C PRO A 63 -17.64 -3.30 6.85
N LEU A 64 -16.72 -4.19 7.27
CA LEU A 64 -15.44 -4.44 6.60
C LEU A 64 -15.59 -4.67 5.09
N ARG A 65 -16.58 -5.47 4.67
CA ARG A 65 -16.88 -5.72 3.26
C ARG A 65 -17.12 -4.43 2.47
N VAL A 66 -17.85 -3.48 3.06
CA VAL A 66 -18.14 -2.16 2.46
C VAL A 66 -16.87 -1.32 2.40
N ILE A 67 -16.04 -1.36 3.45
CA ILE A 67 -14.75 -0.66 3.47
C ILE A 67 -13.82 -1.18 2.36
N ILE A 68 -13.75 -2.50 2.18
CA ILE A 68 -12.92 -3.12 1.12
C ILE A 68 -13.46 -2.75 -0.27
N LEU A 69 -14.79 -2.81 -0.47
CA LEU A 69 -15.41 -2.43 -1.73
C LEU A 69 -15.11 -0.96 -2.09
N ASP A 70 -15.21 -0.06 -1.11
CA ASP A 70 -14.87 1.35 -1.27
C ASP A 70 -13.38 1.53 -1.60
N PHE A 71 -12.49 0.83 -0.89
CA PHE A 71 -11.06 0.80 -1.22
C PHE A 71 -10.80 0.40 -2.68
N LEU A 72 -11.39 -0.70 -3.15
CA LEU A 72 -11.22 -1.17 -4.54
C LEU A 72 -11.80 -0.17 -5.55
N SER A 73 -12.89 0.51 -5.22
CA SER A 73 -13.44 1.58 -6.03
C SER A 73 -12.43 2.74 -6.17
N GLN A 74 -11.84 3.16 -5.05
CA GLN A 74 -10.87 4.25 -5.01
C GLN A 74 -9.54 3.90 -5.70
N CYS A 75 -9.17 2.61 -5.77
CA CYS A 75 -8.04 2.15 -6.58
C CYS A 75 -8.12 2.57 -8.05
N ASN A 76 -9.32 2.81 -8.60
CA ASN A 76 -9.49 3.28 -9.98
C ASN A 76 -8.90 4.68 -10.23
N SER A 77 -8.79 5.50 -9.20
CA SER A 77 -8.24 6.85 -9.28
C SER A 77 -6.74 6.92 -9.01
N LEU A 78 -6.13 5.79 -8.62
CA LEU A 78 -4.71 5.73 -8.26
C LEU A 78 -3.82 5.48 -9.49
N ASN A 79 -2.60 6.02 -9.42
CA ASN A 79 -1.56 5.71 -10.39
C ASN A 79 -0.93 4.34 -10.10
N ILE A 80 -0.18 3.81 -11.08
CA ILE A 80 0.40 2.48 -11.01
C ILE A 80 1.40 2.31 -9.84
N GLU A 81 2.15 3.36 -9.51
CA GLU A 81 3.15 3.34 -8.44
C GLU A 81 2.49 3.18 -7.07
N LYS A 82 1.44 3.97 -6.79
CA LYS A 82 0.66 3.86 -5.56
C LYS A 82 0.01 2.50 -5.45
N LEU A 83 -0.62 2.02 -6.53
CA LEU A 83 -1.23 0.69 -6.57
C LEU A 83 -0.17 -0.39 -6.24
N SER A 84 0.97 -0.37 -6.91
CA SER A 84 2.06 -1.33 -6.68
C SER A 84 2.52 -1.32 -5.21
N LYS A 85 2.71 -0.15 -4.61
CA LYS A 85 3.11 -0.02 -3.19
C LYS A 85 2.07 -0.62 -2.24
N ILE A 86 0.79 -0.30 -2.43
CA ILE A 86 -0.30 -0.76 -1.56
C ILE A 86 -0.48 -2.28 -1.70
N PHE A 87 -0.59 -2.80 -2.92
CA PHE A 87 -0.77 -4.23 -3.16
C PHE A 87 0.45 -5.05 -2.77
N SER A 88 1.66 -4.49 -2.84
CA SER A 88 2.86 -5.13 -2.29
C SER A 88 2.78 -5.29 -0.77
N LYS A 89 2.25 -4.29 -0.04
CA LYS A 89 2.05 -4.40 1.41
C LYS A 89 0.93 -5.39 1.75
N LEU A 90 -0.20 -5.32 1.05
CA LEU A 90 -1.31 -6.28 1.19
C LEU A 90 -0.82 -7.72 1.01
N TYR A 91 -0.10 -8.00 -0.08
CA TYR A 91 0.44 -9.33 -0.31
C TYR A 91 1.49 -9.74 0.74
N LYS A 92 2.39 -8.83 1.14
CA LYS A 92 3.42 -9.16 2.16
C LYS A 92 2.79 -9.60 3.49
N LYS A 93 1.67 -8.98 3.88
CA LYS A 93 0.95 -9.33 5.10
C LYS A 93 0.06 -10.56 4.93
N ASN A 94 -0.43 -10.80 3.72
CA ASN A 94 -1.37 -11.86 3.37
C ASN A 94 -0.82 -12.75 2.24
N ASN A 95 0.34 -13.36 2.46
CA ASN A 95 1.07 -14.11 1.44
C ASN A 95 0.36 -15.40 0.97
N GLY A 96 -0.66 -15.85 1.69
CA GLY A 96 -1.52 -16.98 1.32
C GLY A 96 -2.59 -16.65 0.27
N ILE A 97 -2.88 -15.36 0.02
CA ILE A 97 -3.91 -14.96 -0.95
C ILE A 97 -3.27 -14.88 -2.34
N GLN A 98 -3.60 -15.86 -3.19
CA GLN A 98 -3.06 -15.98 -4.54
C GLN A 98 -3.46 -14.80 -5.44
N LEU A 99 -4.71 -14.30 -5.33
CA LEU A 99 -5.16 -13.19 -6.15
C LEU A 99 -4.42 -11.87 -5.83
N LEU A 100 -4.08 -11.61 -4.56
CA LEU A 100 -3.22 -10.47 -4.18
C LEU A 100 -1.83 -10.57 -4.79
N LYS A 101 -1.28 -11.80 -4.87
CA LYS A 101 0.00 -12.06 -5.55
C LYS A 101 -0.09 -11.69 -7.02
N GLU A 102 -1.14 -12.13 -7.71
CA GLU A 102 -1.32 -11.88 -9.14
C GLU A 102 -1.51 -10.40 -9.43
N ILE A 103 -2.29 -9.69 -8.61
CA ILE A 103 -2.46 -8.24 -8.71
C ILE A 103 -1.12 -7.54 -8.52
N ARG A 104 -0.36 -7.89 -7.47
CA ARG A 104 0.99 -7.35 -7.24
C ARG A 104 1.91 -7.60 -8.44
N ASP A 105 1.97 -8.83 -8.93
CA ASP A 105 2.88 -9.24 -10.00
C ASP A 105 2.53 -8.56 -11.33
N THR A 106 1.24 -8.28 -11.55
CA THR A 106 0.76 -7.55 -12.73
C THR A 106 0.98 -6.05 -12.58
N LEU A 107 0.91 -5.52 -11.36
CA LEU A 107 1.18 -4.13 -11.03
C LEU A 107 2.65 -3.78 -11.05
N GLU A 108 3.53 -4.75 -10.73
CA GLU A 108 4.98 -4.58 -10.81
C GLU A 108 5.36 -4.51 -12.29
N PRO A 109 5.55 -3.30 -12.86
CA PRO A 109 5.92 -3.19 -14.25
C PRO A 109 7.34 -3.73 -14.30
N ALA A 110 7.54 -4.80 -15.05
CA ALA A 110 8.78 -5.21 -15.71
C ALA A 110 10.00 -4.31 -15.42
N LYS A 111 10.50 -4.30 -14.17
CA LYS A 111 11.79 -3.67 -13.79
C LYS A 111 12.94 -4.25 -14.61
N ASN A 112 12.66 -5.33 -15.34
CA ASN A 112 13.56 -6.09 -16.19
C ASN A 112 13.34 -5.87 -17.71
N SER A 113 12.38 -5.04 -18.16
CA SER A 113 12.23 -4.73 -19.60
C SER A 113 13.02 -3.50 -20.05
N THR A 114 13.74 -2.85 -19.15
CA THR A 114 14.88 -1.99 -19.49
C THR A 114 16.16 -2.82 -19.45
N THR A 115 16.76 -3.02 -20.63
CA THR A 115 18.11 -3.59 -20.88
C THR A 115 18.20 -5.11 -21.13
N LYS A 116 17.60 -5.59 -22.23
CA LYS A 116 18.29 -6.53 -23.11
C LYS A 116 18.42 -5.91 -24.50
N PHE A 117 19.16 -4.80 -24.58
CA PHE A 117 19.91 -4.57 -25.80
C PHE A 117 20.92 -5.72 -25.88
N TYR A 118 20.83 -6.51 -26.93
CA TYR A 118 21.95 -7.34 -27.38
C TYR A 118 23.15 -6.41 -27.52
N VAL A 119 24.07 -6.41 -26.55
CA VAL A 119 25.42 -5.88 -26.75
C VAL A 119 26.06 -6.82 -27.76
N LYS A 120 25.99 -6.42 -29.03
CA LYS A 120 26.73 -7.03 -30.11
C LYS A 120 28.21 -6.95 -29.70
N ASN A 121 28.82 -8.12 -29.49
CA ASN A 121 30.22 -8.30 -29.13
C ASN A 121 31.10 -7.28 -29.87
N THR A 122 31.62 -6.30 -29.13
CA THR A 122 32.70 -5.42 -29.59
C THR A 122 33.84 -5.63 -28.59
N PRO A 123 35.05 -6.02 -29.05
CA PRO A 123 36.12 -6.43 -28.14
C PRO A 123 36.65 -5.26 -27.31
N LEU A 124 36.93 -5.59 -26.04
CA LEU A 124 37.44 -4.75 -24.96
C LEU A 124 38.82 -4.15 -25.28
N PRO A 125 39.08 -2.84 -25.04
CA PRO A 125 40.44 -2.35 -24.93
C PRO A 125 40.99 -2.61 -23.52
N ASP A 126 42.23 -3.12 -23.49
CA ASP A 126 43.02 -3.49 -22.31
C ASP A 126 43.36 -2.25 -21.46
N LEU A 127 43.03 -2.29 -20.16
CA LEU A 127 43.45 -1.31 -19.16
C LEU A 127 44.47 -1.95 -18.22
N SER A 128 45.64 -2.27 -18.77
CA SER A 128 46.87 -2.33 -17.99
C SER A 128 47.33 -0.90 -17.69
N ILE A 129 47.93 -0.66 -16.50
CA ILE A 129 48.44 0.60 -15.91
C ILE A 129 47.46 1.12 -14.81
N LEU A 130 47.73 1.15 -13.50
CA LEU A 130 48.94 0.96 -12.70
C LEU A 130 48.51 0.59 -11.27
N SER A 131 49.17 -0.43 -10.72
CA SER A 131 49.28 -0.69 -9.28
C SER A 131 50.27 0.30 -8.67
N SER A 132 49.97 0.88 -7.50
CA SER A 132 50.90 0.98 -6.35
C SER A 132 50.23 1.64 -5.15
N SER A 133 50.55 1.08 -3.98
CA SER A 133 49.99 1.29 -2.66
C SER A 133 50.56 2.51 -1.90
N ASP A 134 49.92 2.75 -0.74
CA ASP A 134 50.45 3.30 0.52
C ASP A 134 50.72 4.81 0.66
N SER A 135 49.91 5.48 1.46
CA SER A 135 50.27 5.73 2.88
C SER A 135 49.23 6.54 3.65
N LEU A 136 49.08 6.16 4.91
CA LEU A 136 48.29 6.73 6.00
C LEU A 136 48.67 8.19 6.32
N THR A 137 47.71 8.99 6.80
CA THR A 137 47.97 9.99 7.84
C THR A 137 46.73 10.22 8.70
N GLU A 138 46.96 10.20 10.01
CA GLU A 138 46.01 10.29 11.12
C GLU A 138 45.70 11.73 11.58
N LEU A 139 44.53 11.86 12.24
CA LEU A 139 44.13 12.77 13.35
C LEU A 139 43.84 14.27 13.06
N PRO A 140 43.08 15.01 13.91
CA PRO A 140 42.33 14.64 15.13
C PRO A 140 40.85 15.15 15.21
N ILE A 141 40.22 14.68 16.28
CA ILE A 141 38.86 14.87 16.83
C ILE A 141 38.54 16.34 17.18
N ASP A 142 37.29 16.79 17.00
CA ASP A 142 36.67 17.68 17.98
C ASP A 142 35.16 17.42 18.21
N LYS A 143 34.77 17.62 19.46
CA LYS A 143 33.52 17.26 20.14
C LYS A 143 32.42 18.29 19.86
N SER A 144 31.18 17.84 19.74
CA SER A 144 29.99 18.53 20.28
C SER A 144 28.80 17.57 20.36
N VAL A 145 28.07 17.69 21.46
CA VAL A 145 27.10 16.77 22.10
C VAL A 145 25.66 17.32 21.87
N PRO A 146 24.58 16.54 22.12
CA PRO A 146 23.38 16.48 21.28
C PRO A 146 22.26 17.43 21.70
N GLU A 147 21.34 17.70 20.77
CA GLU A 147 20.07 18.37 21.07
C GLU A 147 18.87 17.42 20.92
N LYS A 148 17.91 17.64 21.81
CA LYS A 148 16.84 16.78 22.33
C LYS A 148 15.63 16.69 21.38
N PRO A 149 14.80 15.63 21.45
CA PRO A 149 13.55 15.55 20.70
C PRO A 149 12.50 16.50 21.29
N GLU A 150 11.89 17.32 20.43
CA GLU A 150 10.73 18.13 20.77
C GLU A 150 9.49 17.27 20.95
N GLU A 151 8.86 17.48 22.10
CA GLU A 151 7.67 16.87 22.64
C GLU A 151 6.45 17.58 22.07
N ILE A 152 5.75 16.96 21.11
CA ILE A 152 4.44 17.45 20.66
C ILE A 152 3.38 17.03 21.66
N THR A 153 2.97 18.02 22.44
CA THR A 153 1.92 17.96 23.46
C THR A 153 0.57 17.56 22.85
N ILE A 154 -0.10 16.63 23.52
CA ILE A 154 -1.47 16.19 23.27
C ILE A 154 -2.40 17.37 23.54
N LEU A 155 -3.13 17.85 22.52
CA LEU A 155 -4.29 18.70 22.75
C LEU A 155 -5.47 17.78 23.14
N GLU A 156 -5.71 17.68 24.44
CA GLU A 156 -6.97 17.20 24.98
C GLU A 156 -8.11 18.03 24.38
N SER A 157 -8.96 17.35 23.63
CA SER A 157 -10.22 17.92 23.17
C SER A 157 -11.15 17.95 24.37
N ASN A 158 -11.27 19.13 24.99
CA ASN A 158 -12.34 19.44 25.94
C ASN A 158 -13.68 19.32 25.20
N LEU A 159 -14.27 18.12 25.18
CA LEU A 159 -15.64 17.93 24.74
C LEU A 159 -16.59 18.21 25.90
N ASP A 160 -17.48 19.17 25.65
CA ASP A 160 -18.50 19.67 26.55
C ASP A 160 -19.52 18.57 26.91
N PRO A 161 -19.77 18.27 28.21
CA PRO A 161 -20.73 17.25 28.63
C PRO A 161 -22.18 17.54 28.18
N GLU A 162 -22.50 18.78 27.82
CA GLU A 162 -23.84 19.16 27.33
C GLU A 162 -24.20 18.55 25.97
N ILE A 163 -23.20 18.06 25.21
CA ILE A 163 -23.41 17.39 23.91
C ILE A 163 -23.92 15.96 24.11
N TYR A 164 -23.55 15.28 25.19
CA TYR A 164 -23.97 13.90 25.46
C TYR A 164 -25.46 13.81 25.80
N GLU A 165 -25.98 14.76 26.59
CA GLU A 165 -27.38 14.74 27.03
C GLU A 165 -28.35 14.94 25.85
N LYS A 166 -27.99 15.76 24.86
CA LYS A 166 -28.78 15.96 23.63
C LYS A 166 -28.78 14.76 22.69
N LEU A 167 -27.73 13.93 22.72
CA LEU A 167 -27.63 12.72 21.89
C LEU A 167 -28.49 11.59 22.46
N GLU A 168 -28.60 11.50 23.78
CA GLU A 168 -29.40 10.48 24.46
C GLU A 168 -30.91 10.75 24.26
N ASP A 169 -31.35 12.01 24.38
CA ASP A 169 -32.73 12.42 24.07
C ASP A 169 -33.14 12.20 22.61
N PHE A 170 -32.18 12.27 21.66
CA PHE A 170 -32.46 12.03 20.25
C PHE A 170 -32.65 10.54 19.94
N LEU A 171 -31.87 9.67 20.59
CA LEU A 171 -31.97 8.22 20.41
C LEU A 171 -33.24 7.63 21.05
N GLN A 172 -33.67 8.19 22.19
CA GLN A 172 -34.90 7.76 22.87
C GLN A 172 -36.17 8.07 22.05
N ASN A 173 -36.17 9.15 21.28
CA ASN A 173 -37.32 9.62 20.49
C ASN A 173 -37.48 8.95 19.11
N GLN A 174 -36.57 8.06 18.72
CA GLN A 174 -36.61 7.34 17.43
C GLN A 174 -37.16 5.90 17.56
N GLN A 175 -37.64 5.50 18.75
CA GLN A 175 -38.18 4.15 19.01
C GLN A 175 -39.71 4.05 19.02
N TYR A 176 -40.43 4.98 18.37
CA TYR A 176 -41.89 4.88 18.18
C TYR A 176 -42.28 4.68 16.71
#